data_AF-A0A852KFH0-F1
#
_entry.id   AF-A0A852KFH0-F1
#
_cell.length_a   1.000
_cell.length_b   1.000
_cell.length_c   1.000
_cell.angle_alpha   90.00
_cell.angle_beta   90.00
_cell.angle_gamma   90.00
#
_symmetry.space_group_name_H-M   'P 1'
#
loop_
_entity.id
_entity.type
_entity.pdbx_description
1 polymer ?
#
loop_
_entity_poly.entity_id
_entity_poly.type
_entity_poly.pdbx_seq_one_letter_code
_entity_poly.pdbx_strand_id
1 'polypeptide(L)'
;REMSMLVASEDSSYMPARVVVLGGDGPAAIRTELNAVTVLPSDSRVILLENMTRFWPVIQIRVKRCQQGGIDTRVRGIEVLGPKPTFWPIFKEQLCRRTFLSCTARAHAWCQEIGRDRGRLLQLFGRLNRALRHEQGFANRFLPDDEAARALGRTCWEALVTPLVRSITRPDPHGVSPLAWLLGEYLESTESPRSPKRRGAVFSSHVRRLTQLLVHVDPGVPGPEEARAAGERGAARPRGSGGSREAAQRSGVWGIARCWHGVVQQQVRRFLEAAGRAPKLVERYCGLYRRLRRATEQLFGQRAAFLLALGRGFAAALLQLPFPTALHVSEQFARYLDGQIQELHGAAGAERRLQQILEPFVVFGGLELAHTFEHFYRCAAREPGPAPSPGGWLPAPDPARWPRRHYLGDRLLERGPSWLEGAVVEQLGPCFPGRFPQGMLSDLAESEELQRQFELFQLQEQDRRLLELG
;
A
#
# COMPACT_ATOMS: atom_id res chain seq x y z
N ARG A 1 8.98 10.39 41.96
CA ARG A 1 8.18 9.52 42.86
C ARG A 1 8.51 9.97 44.27
N GLU A 2 7.51 10.18 45.10
CA GLU A 2 7.68 10.90 46.36
C GLU A 2 6.86 10.24 47.48
N MET A 3 7.39 10.23 48.69
CA MET A 3 6.68 9.88 49.91
C MET A 3 6.77 11.06 50.87
N SER A 4 5.62 11.55 51.35
CA SER A 4 5.53 12.72 52.22
C SER A 4 4.71 12.43 53.47
N MET A 5 5.07 13.10 54.57
CA MET A 5 4.35 13.09 55.84
C MET A 5 3.59 14.41 56.01
N LEU A 6 2.33 14.32 56.42
CA LEU A 6 1.51 15.47 56.78
C LEU A 6 1.60 15.74 58.28
N VAL A 7 1.87 16.99 58.61
CA VAL A 7 2.04 17.50 59.97
C VAL A 7 1.27 18.82 60.10
N ALA A 8 0.98 19.26 61.32
CA ALA A 8 0.29 20.53 61.54
C ALA A 8 0.96 21.30 62.68
N SER A 9 1.17 22.60 62.46
CA SER A 9 1.72 23.51 63.48
C SER A 9 0.84 23.61 64.73
N GLU A 10 -0.48 23.39 64.58
CA GLU A 10 -1.46 23.31 65.67
C GLU A 10 -1.15 22.22 66.69
N ASP A 11 -0.42 21.17 66.29
CA ASP A 11 -0.09 20.06 67.17
C ASP A 11 1.02 20.40 68.19
N SER A 12 1.65 21.57 68.09
CA SER A 12 2.62 22.11 69.07
C SER A 12 3.67 21.08 69.51
N SER A 13 3.69 20.67 70.78
CA SER A 13 4.64 19.68 71.33
C SER A 13 4.46 18.27 70.77
N TYR A 14 3.31 17.94 70.19
CA TYR A 14 3.05 16.66 69.52
C TYR A 14 3.58 16.63 68.07
N MET A 15 4.06 17.75 67.55
CA MET A 15 4.60 17.82 66.19
C MET A 15 5.99 17.16 66.14
N PRO A 16 6.29 16.30 65.16
CA PRO A 16 7.64 15.78 65.00
C PRO A 16 8.61 16.92 64.66
N ALA A 17 9.83 16.86 65.19
CA ALA A 17 10.92 17.80 64.90
C ALA A 17 12.06 17.15 64.11
N ARG A 18 12.31 15.86 64.35
CA ARG A 18 13.31 15.08 63.60
C ARG A 18 12.80 13.69 63.30
N VAL A 19 12.81 13.35 62.01
CA VAL A 19 12.32 12.07 61.49
C VAL A 19 13.44 11.39 60.71
N VAL A 20 13.66 10.11 60.95
CA VAL A 20 14.65 9.30 60.22
C VAL A 20 13.92 8.16 59.53
N VAL A 21 14.19 7.99 58.24
CA VAL A 21 13.59 6.96 57.40
C VAL A 21 14.64 5.89 57.13
N LEU A 22 14.31 4.65 57.46
CA LEU A 22 15.19 3.50 57.29
C LEU A 22 14.58 2.51 56.29
N GLY A 23 15.45 1.81 55.55
CA GLY A 23 15.10 0.77 54.58
C GLY A 23 15.71 -0.58 54.96
N GLY A 24 14.98 -1.64 54.65
CA GLY A 24 15.45 -3.02 54.83
C GLY A 24 14.72 -4.02 53.95
N ASP A 25 15.33 -5.19 53.79
CA ASP A 25 14.76 -6.29 52.99
C ASP A 25 13.72 -7.12 53.77
N GLY A 26 13.58 -6.86 55.08
CA GLY A 26 12.58 -7.47 55.96
C GLY A 26 12.51 -6.75 57.32
N PRO A 27 11.49 -7.01 58.15
CA PRO A 27 11.24 -6.27 59.39
C PRO A 27 12.38 -6.40 60.43
N ALA A 28 13.12 -7.51 60.41
CA ALA A 28 14.28 -7.73 61.28
C ALA A 28 15.61 -7.17 60.72
N ALA A 29 15.64 -6.77 59.44
CA ALA A 29 16.83 -6.37 58.69
C ALA A 29 16.78 -4.90 58.24
N ILE A 30 16.17 -4.02 59.04
CA ILE A 30 16.09 -2.58 58.77
C ILE A 30 17.30 -1.89 59.38
N ARG A 31 18.36 -1.76 58.59
CA ARG A 31 19.64 -1.17 59.04
C ARG A 31 20.10 0.02 58.20
N THR A 32 19.56 0.22 57.00
CA THR A 32 20.05 1.26 56.08
C THR A 32 19.27 2.55 56.32
N GLU A 33 19.96 3.63 56.70
CA GLU A 33 19.37 4.96 56.77
C GLU A 33 19.20 5.52 55.36
N LEU A 34 17.95 5.80 54.97
CA LEU A 34 17.60 6.31 53.65
C LEU A 34 17.58 7.82 53.63
N ASN A 35 17.04 8.43 54.68
CA ASN A 35 16.96 9.88 54.81
C ASN A 35 16.78 10.30 56.28
N ALA A 36 17.26 11.49 56.63
CA ALA A 36 17.01 12.14 57.91
C ALA A 36 16.48 13.55 57.67
N VAL A 37 15.25 13.79 58.10
CA VAL A 37 14.50 15.02 57.82
C VAL A 37 14.27 15.80 59.10
N THR A 38 14.54 17.10 59.03
CA THR A 38 14.22 18.06 60.10
C THR A 38 12.91 18.75 59.73
N VAL A 39 11.96 18.73 60.66
CA VAL A 39 10.62 19.28 60.47
C VAL A 39 10.55 20.62 61.20
N LEU A 40 10.21 21.68 60.48
CA LEU A 40 10.06 23.01 61.04
C LEU A 40 8.66 23.17 61.68
N PRO A 41 8.51 24.02 62.72
CA PRO A 41 7.22 24.27 63.35
C PRO A 41 6.14 24.84 62.41
N SER A 42 6.55 25.44 61.30
CA SER A 42 5.66 26.00 60.27
C SER A 42 5.30 25.02 59.16
N ASP A 43 5.89 23.83 59.15
CA ASP A 43 5.67 22.87 58.07
C ASP A 43 4.28 22.24 58.17
N SER A 44 3.66 22.01 57.01
CA SER A 44 2.39 21.28 56.87
C SER A 44 2.54 19.97 56.11
N ARG A 45 3.54 19.90 55.22
CA ARG A 45 3.86 18.73 54.40
C ARG A 45 5.37 18.60 54.27
N VAL A 46 5.89 17.44 54.68
CA VAL A 46 7.33 17.17 54.72
C VAL A 46 7.65 16.00 53.81
N ILE A 47 8.61 16.17 52.91
CA ILE A 47 9.06 15.12 52.00
C ILE A 47 10.01 14.18 52.77
N LEU A 48 9.63 12.90 52.85
CA LEU A 48 10.42 11.87 53.53
C LEU A 48 11.41 11.20 52.59
N LEU A 49 10.96 10.84 51.38
CA LEU A 49 11.77 10.18 50.36
C LEU A 49 11.41 10.77 49.01
N GLU A 50 12.42 11.07 48.20
CA GLU A 50 12.26 11.59 46.85
C GLU A 50 13.17 10.83 45.88
N ASN A 51 12.63 10.44 44.73
CA ASN A 51 13.39 9.88 43.60
C ASN A 51 14.35 8.72 43.95
N MET A 52 13.88 7.82 44.81
CA MET A 52 14.60 6.60 45.19
C MET A 52 14.89 5.72 43.97
N THR A 53 16.16 5.34 43.81
CA THR A 53 16.65 4.50 42.69
C THR A 53 16.68 3.00 43.01
N ARG A 54 16.69 2.64 44.30
CA ARG A 54 16.67 1.25 44.79
C ARG A 54 15.29 0.90 45.36
N PHE A 55 14.84 -0.31 45.08
CA PHE A 55 13.63 -0.88 45.69
C PHE A 55 13.90 -1.32 47.13
N TRP A 56 13.05 -0.91 48.06
CA TRP A 56 13.09 -1.25 49.48
C TRP A 56 11.78 -1.92 49.89
N PRO A 57 11.78 -3.22 50.22
CA PRO A 57 10.57 -3.96 50.59
C PRO A 57 9.90 -3.43 51.86
N VAL A 58 10.69 -2.98 52.83
CA VAL A 58 10.21 -2.45 54.11
C VAL A 58 10.84 -1.08 54.36
N ILE A 59 10.00 -0.08 54.61
CA ILE A 59 10.40 1.28 54.98
C ILE A 59 9.90 1.55 56.39
N GLN A 60 10.80 1.93 57.30
CA GLN A 60 10.47 2.29 58.67
C GLN A 60 10.70 3.78 58.90
N ILE A 61 9.65 4.49 59.29
CA ILE A 61 9.72 5.90 59.67
C ILE A 61 9.88 5.95 61.19
N ARG A 62 10.97 6.54 61.67
CA ARG A 62 11.25 6.72 63.10
C ARG A 62 11.24 8.21 63.44
N VAL A 63 10.27 8.64 64.23
CA VAL A 63 10.33 9.97 64.84
C VAL A 63 11.33 9.91 66.00
N LYS A 64 12.39 10.73 65.92
CA LYS A 64 13.47 10.75 66.90
C LYS A 64 13.28 11.82 67.97
N ARG A 65 12.63 12.93 67.60
CA ARG A 65 12.35 14.06 68.50
C ARG A 65 11.07 14.75 68.08
N CYS A 66 10.33 15.25 69.07
CA CYS A 66 9.18 16.14 68.88
C CYS A 66 9.58 17.59 69.17
N GLN A 67 8.75 18.53 68.74
CA GLN A 67 8.91 19.94 69.06
C GLN A 67 8.74 20.17 70.56
N GLN A 68 9.41 21.21 71.08
CA GLN A 68 9.31 21.65 72.48
C GLN A 68 9.57 20.54 73.53
N GLY A 69 10.29 19.47 73.15
CA GLY A 69 10.59 18.35 74.05
C GLY A 69 9.39 17.43 74.34
N GLY A 70 8.38 17.42 73.47
CA GLY A 70 7.24 16.50 73.59
C GLY A 70 7.65 15.03 73.59
N ILE A 71 6.91 14.22 74.33
CA ILE A 71 7.12 12.77 74.47
C ILE A 71 6.27 11.94 73.50
N ASP A 72 5.24 12.56 72.92
CA ASP A 72 4.30 11.93 71.99
C ASP A 72 4.32 12.62 70.63
N THR A 73 3.92 11.91 69.57
CA THR A 73 3.88 12.43 68.19
C THR A 73 2.53 12.25 67.55
N ARG A 74 2.02 13.29 66.86
CA ARG A 74 0.85 13.19 65.98
C ARG A 74 1.26 13.37 64.53
N VAL A 75 0.98 12.35 63.71
CA VAL A 75 1.15 12.39 62.26
C VAL A 75 -0.23 12.43 61.64
N ARG A 76 -0.52 13.45 60.82
CA ARG A 76 -1.85 13.66 60.23
C ARG A 76 -2.12 12.72 59.06
N GLY A 77 -1.07 12.30 58.36
CA GLY A 77 -1.17 11.36 57.25
C GLY A 77 0.17 11.09 56.58
N ILE A 78 0.16 10.09 55.71
CA ILE A 78 1.28 9.75 54.83
C ILE A 78 0.74 9.71 53.41
N GLU A 79 1.37 10.45 52.51
CA GLU A 79 1.01 10.49 51.09
C GLU A 79 2.13 9.86 50.27
N VAL A 80 1.76 9.13 49.22
CA VAL A 80 2.71 8.51 48.29
C VAL A 80 2.32 8.90 46.86
N LEU A 81 3.20 9.65 46.21
CA LEU A 81 3.07 10.03 44.80
C LEU A 81 3.92 9.07 43.95
N GLY A 82 3.26 8.11 43.34
CA GLY A 82 3.85 7.14 42.43
C GLY A 82 2.90 6.74 41.31
N PRO A 83 3.36 5.94 40.33
CA PRO A 83 2.45 5.36 39.35
C PRO A 83 1.40 4.54 40.09
N LYS A 84 0.11 4.81 39.83
CA LYS A 84 -1.00 4.05 40.40
C LYS A 84 -0.72 2.56 40.14
N PRO A 85 -0.70 1.68 41.17
CA PRO A 85 -0.50 0.27 40.95
C PRO A 85 -1.71 -0.25 40.18
N THR A 86 -1.58 -0.34 38.86
CA THR A 86 -2.62 -0.92 38.03
C THR A 86 -2.39 -2.43 38.06
N PHE A 87 -3.41 -3.20 38.46
CA PHE A 87 -3.47 -4.65 38.20
C PHE A 87 -3.56 -4.95 36.69
N TRP A 88 -3.49 -3.92 35.86
CA TRP A 88 -3.65 -3.95 34.42
C TRP A 88 -2.68 -4.88 33.70
N PRO A 89 -1.37 -4.97 34.01
CA PRO A 89 -0.48 -5.91 33.34
C PRO A 89 -0.92 -7.37 33.50
N ILE A 90 -1.41 -7.74 34.69
CA ILE A 90 -1.90 -9.10 34.99
C ILE A 90 -3.25 -9.35 34.29
N PHE A 91 -4.17 -8.37 34.34
CA PHE A 91 -5.48 -8.50 33.70
C PHE A 91 -5.41 -8.44 32.16
N LYS A 92 -4.46 -7.66 31.61
CA LYS A 92 -4.20 -7.52 30.17
C LYS A 92 -3.91 -8.87 29.54
N GLU A 93 -3.04 -9.67 30.15
CA GLU A 93 -2.71 -11.00 29.62
C GLU A 93 -3.93 -11.94 29.61
N GLN A 94 -4.67 -12.02 30.72
CA GLN A 94 -5.83 -12.90 30.82
C GLN A 94 -6.97 -12.48 29.89
N LEU A 95 -7.23 -11.16 29.79
CA LEU A 95 -8.19 -10.60 28.86
C LEU A 95 -7.80 -10.90 27.42
N CYS A 96 -6.55 -10.63 27.03
CA CYS A 96 -6.06 -10.90 25.67
C CYS A 96 -6.16 -12.40 25.35
N ARG A 97 -5.79 -13.29 26.30
CA ARG A 97 -5.91 -14.74 26.10
C ARG A 97 -7.35 -15.19 25.90
N ARG A 98 -8.30 -14.69 26.70
CA ARG A 98 -9.73 -14.97 26.54
C ARG A 98 -10.25 -14.47 25.19
N THR A 99 -9.94 -13.23 24.83
CA THR A 99 -10.36 -12.63 23.56
C THR A 99 -9.75 -13.35 22.38
N PHE A 100 -8.48 -13.75 22.46
CA PHE A 100 -7.79 -14.55 21.45
C PHE A 100 -8.51 -15.88 21.20
N LEU A 101 -8.80 -16.65 22.26
CA LEU A 101 -9.50 -17.94 22.13
C LEU A 101 -10.90 -17.77 21.53
N SER A 102 -11.65 -16.75 21.97
CA SER A 102 -12.98 -16.46 21.44
C SER A 102 -12.93 -16.05 19.96
N CYS A 103 -11.99 -15.18 19.59
CA CYS A 103 -11.79 -14.71 18.22
C CYS A 103 -11.35 -15.85 17.29
N THR A 104 -10.41 -16.69 17.73
CA THR A 104 -9.93 -17.85 16.98
C THR A 104 -11.05 -18.87 16.74
N ALA A 105 -11.86 -19.17 17.75
CA ALA A 105 -13.02 -20.05 17.59
C ALA A 105 -14.03 -19.50 16.57
N ARG A 106 -14.34 -18.19 16.63
CA ARG A 106 -15.20 -17.51 15.65
C ARG A 106 -14.60 -17.54 14.24
N ALA A 107 -13.30 -17.27 14.11
CA ALA A 107 -12.60 -17.30 12.83
C ALA A 107 -12.70 -18.69 12.20
N HIS A 108 -12.40 -19.75 12.94
CA HIS A 108 -12.51 -21.12 12.46
C HIS A 108 -13.94 -21.48 12.02
N ALA A 109 -14.95 -21.15 12.83
CA ALA A 109 -16.35 -21.41 12.48
C ALA A 109 -16.77 -20.70 11.18
N TRP A 110 -16.46 -19.40 11.07
CA TRP A 110 -16.80 -18.63 9.87
C TRP A 110 -16.01 -19.08 8.64
N CYS A 111 -14.73 -19.43 8.77
CA CYS A 111 -13.93 -20.00 7.68
C CYS A 111 -14.54 -21.31 7.16
N GLN A 112 -14.99 -22.20 8.05
CA GLN A 112 -15.65 -23.45 7.66
C GLN A 112 -17.00 -23.19 6.96
N GLU A 113 -17.79 -22.23 7.45
CA GLU A 113 -19.04 -21.83 6.79
C GLU A 113 -18.80 -21.30 5.37
N ILE A 114 -17.80 -20.44 5.17
CA ILE A 114 -17.45 -19.88 3.86
C ILE A 114 -16.88 -20.96 2.93
N GLY A 115 -16.12 -21.91 3.48
CA GLY A 115 -15.61 -23.05 2.71
C GLY A 115 -16.73 -23.96 2.19
N ARG A 116 -17.83 -24.11 2.94
CA ARG A 116 -19.00 -24.90 2.52
C ARG A 116 -19.92 -24.13 1.56
N ASP A 117 -20.11 -22.83 1.79
CA ASP A 117 -21.00 -21.99 1.02
C ASP A 117 -20.37 -20.60 0.79
N ARG A 118 -19.88 -20.38 -0.44
CA ARG A 118 -19.22 -19.13 -0.85
C ARG A 118 -20.15 -17.92 -0.76
N GLY A 119 -21.47 -18.11 -0.86
CA GLY A 119 -22.47 -17.04 -0.74
C GLY A 119 -22.52 -16.39 0.65
N ARG A 120 -22.07 -17.12 1.68
CA ARG A 120 -22.00 -16.60 3.07
C ARG A 120 -20.90 -15.57 3.28
N LEU A 121 -19.98 -15.41 2.33
CA LEU A 121 -18.92 -14.39 2.39
C LEU A 121 -19.50 -12.97 2.52
N LEU A 122 -20.66 -12.69 1.93
CA LEU A 122 -21.33 -11.39 2.09
C LEU A 122 -21.87 -11.16 3.51
N GLN A 123 -22.32 -12.23 4.18
CA GLN A 123 -22.79 -12.16 5.57
C GLN A 123 -21.63 -11.95 6.54
N LEU A 124 -20.40 -12.36 6.17
CA LEU A 124 -19.19 -12.14 6.95
C LEU A 124 -19.00 -10.67 7.28
N PHE A 125 -19.26 -9.75 6.34
CA PHE A 125 -19.12 -8.30 6.57
C PHE A 125 -19.92 -7.85 7.80
N GLY A 126 -21.20 -8.22 7.87
CA GLY A 126 -22.08 -7.84 8.97
C GLY A 126 -21.62 -8.44 10.30
N ARG A 127 -21.20 -9.71 10.31
CA ARG A 127 -20.74 -10.41 11.52
C ARG A 127 -19.40 -9.85 12.01
N LEU A 128 -18.44 -9.66 11.10
CA LEU A 128 -17.12 -9.13 11.40
C LEU A 128 -17.20 -7.70 11.93
N ASN A 129 -17.94 -6.81 11.26
CA ASN A 129 -18.09 -5.43 11.70
C ASN A 129 -18.79 -5.34 13.06
N ARG A 130 -19.80 -6.18 13.33
CA ARG A 130 -20.42 -6.27 14.68
C ARG A 130 -19.44 -6.74 15.74
N ALA A 131 -18.63 -7.76 15.45
CA ALA A 131 -17.63 -8.28 16.37
C ALA A 131 -16.56 -7.23 16.69
N LEU A 132 -15.99 -6.57 15.67
CA LEU A 132 -14.99 -5.52 15.84
C LEU A 132 -15.54 -4.31 16.62
N ARG A 133 -16.78 -3.87 16.34
CA ARG A 133 -17.44 -2.79 17.10
C ARG A 133 -17.72 -3.18 18.55
N HIS A 134 -18.03 -4.44 18.81
CA HIS A 134 -18.22 -4.94 20.16
C HIS A 134 -16.91 -4.86 20.95
N GLU A 135 -15.80 -5.34 20.38
CA GLU A 135 -14.49 -5.25 21.03
C GLU A 135 -14.02 -3.80 21.20
N GLN A 136 -14.23 -2.94 20.21
CA GLN A 136 -13.91 -1.51 20.33
C GLN A 136 -14.78 -0.80 21.37
N GLY A 137 -16.07 -1.11 21.42
CA GLY A 137 -16.99 -0.56 22.41
C GLY A 137 -16.70 -1.06 23.83
N PHE A 138 -16.16 -2.27 23.97
CA PHE A 138 -15.62 -2.76 25.24
C PHE A 138 -14.34 -1.99 25.60
N ALA A 139 -13.42 -1.85 24.65
CA ALA A 139 -12.17 -1.14 24.84
C ALA A 139 -12.39 0.30 25.35
N ASN A 140 -13.26 1.06 24.68
CA ASN A 140 -13.53 2.46 25.01
C ASN A 140 -14.21 2.66 26.37
N ARG A 141 -14.91 1.64 26.90
CA ARG A 141 -15.70 1.77 28.14
C ARG A 141 -14.99 1.23 29.38
N PHE A 142 -14.15 0.21 29.21
CA PHE A 142 -13.63 -0.56 30.34
C PHE A 142 -12.10 -0.55 30.45
N LEU A 143 -11.38 -0.10 29.43
CA LEU A 143 -9.92 -0.09 29.46
C LEU A 143 -9.36 1.22 30.04
N PRO A 144 -8.27 1.14 30.81
CA PRO A 144 -7.73 2.30 31.52
C PRO A 144 -6.96 3.27 30.61
N ASP A 145 -6.39 2.79 29.50
CA ASP A 145 -5.53 3.57 28.61
C ASP A 145 -5.65 3.13 27.13
N ASP A 146 -5.19 3.99 26.21
CA ASP A 146 -5.19 3.71 24.78
C ASP A 146 -4.21 2.59 24.39
N GLU A 147 -3.21 2.32 25.22
CA GLU A 147 -2.27 1.22 25.00
C GLU A 147 -2.94 -0.14 25.22
N ALA A 148 -3.75 -0.29 26.27
CA ALA A 148 -4.63 -1.44 26.47
C ALA A 148 -5.56 -1.66 25.29
N ALA A 149 -6.23 -0.60 24.84
CA ALA A 149 -7.18 -0.66 23.74
C ALA A 149 -6.51 -1.13 22.44
N ARG A 150 -5.32 -0.60 22.14
CA ARG A 150 -4.52 -1.04 20.99
C ARG A 150 -4.01 -2.47 21.13
N ALA A 151 -3.62 -2.90 22.33
CA ALA A 151 -3.20 -4.28 22.57
C ALA A 151 -4.34 -5.28 22.31
N LEU A 152 -5.54 -5.02 22.87
CA LEU A 152 -6.73 -5.84 22.63
C LEU A 152 -7.13 -5.83 21.16
N GLY A 153 -7.08 -4.65 20.51
CA GLY A 153 -7.36 -4.50 19.08
C GLY A 153 -6.42 -5.35 18.21
N ARG A 154 -5.11 -5.34 18.51
CA ARG A 154 -4.12 -6.20 17.82
C ARG A 154 -4.39 -7.68 18.03
N THR A 155 -4.68 -8.10 19.26
CA THR A 155 -5.03 -9.51 19.54
C THR A 155 -6.29 -9.95 18.79
N CYS A 156 -7.33 -9.11 18.75
CA CYS A 156 -8.53 -9.39 17.97
C CYS A 156 -8.22 -9.48 16.47
N TRP A 157 -7.38 -8.59 15.95
CA TRP A 157 -6.96 -8.60 14.54
C TRP A 157 -6.22 -9.89 14.17
N GLU A 158 -5.21 -10.26 14.95
CA GLU A 158 -4.38 -11.45 14.73
C GLU A 158 -5.18 -12.75 14.85
N ALA A 159 -6.09 -12.83 15.82
CA ALA A 159 -6.89 -14.02 16.09
C ALA A 159 -8.11 -14.16 15.18
N LEU A 160 -8.72 -13.04 14.75
CA LEU A 160 -9.94 -13.02 13.95
C LEU A 160 -9.65 -12.74 12.49
N VAL A 161 -9.06 -11.59 12.17
CA VAL A 161 -9.06 -11.09 10.79
C VAL A 161 -7.94 -11.70 9.96
N THR A 162 -6.74 -11.83 10.51
CA THR A 162 -5.62 -12.49 9.81
C THR A 162 -5.96 -13.90 9.31
N PRO A 163 -6.50 -14.82 10.13
CA PRO A 163 -6.88 -16.15 9.65
C PRO A 163 -8.08 -16.12 8.69
N LEU A 164 -9.04 -15.22 8.89
CA LEU A 164 -10.17 -15.04 7.96
C LEU A 164 -9.68 -14.61 6.58
N VAL A 165 -8.87 -13.53 6.50
CA VAL A 165 -8.30 -13.03 5.25
C VAL A 165 -7.49 -14.14 4.57
N ARG A 166 -6.64 -14.85 5.33
CA ARG A 166 -5.87 -15.97 4.79
C ARG A 166 -6.76 -17.07 4.22
N SER A 167 -7.89 -17.37 4.85
CA SER A 167 -8.83 -18.39 4.37
C SER A 167 -9.56 -17.95 3.11
N ILE A 168 -10.03 -16.70 3.03
CA ILE A 168 -10.81 -16.21 1.88
C ILE A 168 -9.93 -15.92 0.65
N THR A 169 -8.63 -15.67 0.84
CA THR A 169 -7.68 -15.42 -0.26
C THR A 169 -6.94 -16.67 -0.72
N ARG A 170 -6.98 -17.78 0.03
CA ARG A 170 -6.35 -19.04 -0.37
C ARG A 170 -7.17 -19.72 -1.47
N PRO A 171 -6.55 -20.14 -2.58
CA PRO A 171 -7.24 -20.93 -3.59
C PRO A 171 -7.64 -22.29 -2.99
N ASP A 172 -8.82 -22.74 -3.38
CA ASP A 172 -9.35 -24.05 -3.05
C ASP A 172 -8.85 -25.11 -4.06
N PRO A 173 -9.25 -26.40 -3.96
CA PRO A 173 -8.79 -27.44 -4.89
C PRO A 173 -9.12 -27.14 -6.36
N HIS A 174 -10.11 -26.27 -6.62
CA HIS A 174 -10.49 -25.79 -7.95
C HIS A 174 -9.67 -24.57 -8.41
N GLY A 175 -8.71 -24.11 -7.60
CA GLY A 175 -7.81 -23.00 -7.90
C GLY A 175 -8.42 -21.60 -7.70
N VAL A 176 -9.66 -21.48 -7.20
CA VAL A 176 -10.37 -20.20 -7.08
C VAL A 176 -10.71 -19.90 -5.63
N SER A 177 -10.00 -18.93 -5.04
CA SER A 177 -10.31 -18.51 -3.67
C SER A 177 -11.75 -17.95 -3.54
N PRO A 178 -12.41 -18.07 -2.37
CA PRO A 178 -13.77 -17.53 -2.16
C PRO A 178 -13.88 -16.03 -2.49
N LEU A 179 -12.84 -15.25 -2.17
CA LEU A 179 -12.78 -13.83 -2.52
C LEU A 179 -12.59 -13.62 -4.03
N ALA A 180 -11.77 -14.44 -4.70
CA ALA A 180 -11.63 -14.39 -6.15
C ALA A 180 -12.96 -14.70 -6.87
N TRP A 181 -13.71 -15.68 -6.39
CA TRP A 181 -15.04 -16.00 -6.92
C TRP A 181 -15.99 -14.81 -6.78
N LEU A 182 -16.07 -14.19 -5.60
CA LEU A 182 -16.94 -13.04 -5.36
C LEU A 182 -16.58 -11.84 -6.25
N LEU A 183 -15.28 -11.60 -6.45
CA LEU A 183 -14.78 -10.53 -7.32
C LEU A 183 -15.04 -10.83 -8.81
N GLY A 184 -14.98 -12.10 -9.22
CA GLY A 184 -15.40 -12.54 -10.55
C GLY A 184 -16.89 -12.27 -10.79
N GLU A 185 -17.76 -12.70 -9.88
CA GLU A 185 -19.20 -12.44 -9.91
C GLU A 185 -19.52 -10.94 -9.93
N TYR A 186 -18.77 -10.13 -9.18
CA TYR A 186 -18.89 -8.67 -9.24
C TYR A 186 -18.64 -8.15 -10.65
N LEU A 187 -17.55 -8.57 -11.29
CA LEU A 187 -17.20 -8.12 -12.63
C LEU A 187 -18.26 -8.57 -13.66
N GLU A 188 -18.68 -9.83 -13.61
CA GLU A 188 -19.71 -10.38 -14.52
C GLU A 188 -21.07 -9.69 -14.33
N SER A 189 -21.44 -9.33 -13.09
CA SER A 189 -22.66 -8.58 -12.79
C SER A 189 -22.64 -7.15 -13.35
N THR A 190 -21.46 -6.55 -13.52
CA THR A 190 -21.30 -5.23 -14.17
C THR A 190 -21.31 -5.30 -15.69
N GLU A 191 -21.12 -6.50 -16.26
CA GLU A 191 -21.09 -6.72 -17.70
C GLU A 191 -22.46 -7.07 -18.28
N SER A 192 -23.33 -7.72 -17.51
CA SER A 192 -24.64 -8.17 -18.00
C SER A 192 -25.74 -7.09 -17.87
N PRO A 193 -26.29 -6.58 -18.99
CA PRO A 193 -27.46 -5.70 -18.96
C PRO A 193 -28.77 -6.43 -18.56
N ARG A 194 -28.73 -7.75 -18.35
CA ARG A 194 -29.91 -8.61 -18.12
C ARG A 194 -30.21 -8.90 -16.64
N SER A 195 -29.42 -8.43 -15.68
CA SER A 195 -29.72 -8.63 -14.26
C SER A 195 -30.84 -7.70 -13.77
N PRO A 196 -31.73 -8.15 -12.85
CA PRO A 196 -32.73 -7.26 -12.25
C PRO A 196 -32.01 -6.15 -11.47
N LYS A 197 -32.01 -4.93 -12.03
CA LYS A 197 -31.20 -3.75 -11.63
C LYS A 197 -31.11 -3.50 -10.12
N ARG A 198 -32.13 -3.83 -9.34
CA ARG A 198 -32.14 -3.65 -7.87
C ARG A 198 -31.30 -4.69 -7.11
N ARG A 199 -31.31 -5.98 -7.49
CA ARG A 199 -30.54 -7.02 -6.76
C ARG A 199 -29.04 -6.90 -7.02
N GLY A 200 -28.65 -6.54 -8.25
CA GLY A 200 -27.27 -6.27 -8.62
C GLY A 200 -26.67 -5.09 -7.86
N ALA A 201 -27.39 -3.96 -7.74
CA ALA A 201 -26.91 -2.78 -7.02
C ALA A 201 -26.68 -3.04 -5.52
N VAL A 202 -27.60 -3.78 -4.88
CA VAL A 202 -27.47 -4.16 -3.46
C VAL A 202 -26.27 -5.08 -3.28
N PHE A 203 -26.11 -6.10 -4.13
CA PHE A 203 -24.95 -7.00 -4.13
C PHE A 203 -23.63 -6.22 -4.29
N SER A 204 -23.51 -5.38 -5.32
CA SER A 204 -22.33 -4.54 -5.56
C SER A 204 -21.98 -3.64 -4.38
N SER A 205 -22.99 -3.08 -3.70
CA SER A 205 -22.77 -2.28 -2.49
C SER A 205 -22.21 -3.12 -1.34
N HIS A 206 -22.68 -4.37 -1.14
CA HIS A 206 -22.16 -5.25 -0.11
C HIS A 206 -20.72 -5.68 -0.39
N VAL A 207 -20.38 -6.00 -1.64
CA VAL A 207 -19.02 -6.35 -2.06
C VAL A 207 -18.06 -5.18 -1.82
N ARG A 208 -18.45 -3.95 -2.18
CA ARG A 208 -17.63 -2.75 -1.91
C ARG A 208 -17.41 -2.52 -0.42
N ARG A 209 -18.46 -2.65 0.41
CA ARG A 209 -18.32 -2.48 1.87
C ARG A 209 -17.42 -3.55 2.49
N LEU A 210 -17.53 -4.80 2.04
CA LEU A 210 -16.67 -5.91 2.47
C LEU A 210 -15.20 -5.64 2.12
N THR A 211 -14.91 -5.32 0.86
CA THR A 211 -13.54 -5.06 0.38
C THR A 211 -12.92 -3.84 1.06
N GLN A 212 -13.68 -2.76 1.24
CA GLN A 212 -13.24 -1.59 1.98
C GLN A 212 -12.90 -1.93 3.44
N LEU A 213 -13.73 -2.70 4.15
CA LEU A 213 -13.45 -3.11 5.53
C LEU A 213 -12.19 -3.97 5.61
N LEU A 214 -12.05 -4.98 4.76
CA LEU A 214 -10.88 -5.87 4.78
C LEU A 214 -9.56 -5.12 4.53
N VAL A 215 -9.62 -4.02 3.77
CA VAL A 215 -8.47 -3.22 3.39
C VAL A 215 -8.15 -2.11 4.41
N HIS A 216 -9.13 -1.60 5.16
CA HIS A 216 -8.94 -0.51 6.12
C HIS A 216 -8.58 -0.92 7.55
N VAL A 217 -8.67 -2.21 7.89
CA VAL A 217 -8.54 -2.63 9.29
C VAL A 217 -7.11 -3.08 9.64
N ASP A 218 -6.10 -2.85 8.79
CA ASP A 218 -4.69 -3.14 9.12
C ASP A 218 -4.19 -2.24 10.26
N PRO A 219 -3.95 -2.75 11.49
CA PRO A 219 -3.41 -1.99 12.60
C PRO A 219 -1.88 -1.97 12.48
N GLY A 220 -1.37 -1.51 11.34
CA GLY A 220 0.05 -1.52 11.00
C GLY A 220 0.81 -0.38 11.67
N VAL A 221 0.86 -0.35 13.01
CA VAL A 221 1.88 0.41 13.73
C VAL A 221 2.49 -0.51 14.80
N PRO A 222 3.73 -0.98 14.64
CA PRO A 222 4.45 -1.65 15.72
C PRO A 222 4.58 -0.68 16.90
N GLY A 223 4.33 -1.19 18.10
CA GLY A 223 4.35 -0.37 19.31
C GLY A 223 5.77 0.09 19.66
N PRO A 224 5.93 1.20 20.40
CA PRO A 224 7.24 1.74 20.78
C PRO A 224 8.12 0.77 21.61
N GLU A 225 7.56 -0.30 22.18
CA GLU A 225 8.33 -1.34 22.90
C GLU A 225 9.16 -2.26 21.98
N GLU A 226 8.69 -2.56 20.77
CA GLU A 226 9.44 -3.38 19.80
C GLU A 226 10.63 -2.61 19.21
N ALA A 227 10.53 -1.28 19.13
CA ALA A 227 11.62 -0.40 18.72
C ALA A 227 12.74 -0.31 19.77
N ARG A 228 12.43 -0.49 21.06
CA ARG A 228 13.43 -0.50 22.14
C ARG A 228 14.20 -1.81 22.20
N ALA A 229 13.55 -2.94 21.91
CA ALA A 229 14.21 -4.25 21.85
C ALA A 229 15.23 -4.39 20.70
N ALA A 230 15.15 -3.51 19.68
CA ALA A 230 16.10 -3.46 18.57
C ALA A 230 17.30 -2.53 18.82
N GLY A 231 17.30 -1.73 19.90
CA GLY A 231 18.29 -0.69 20.18
C GLY A 231 19.57 -1.15 20.90
N GLU A 232 19.62 -2.40 21.39
CA GLU A 232 20.78 -2.92 22.12
C GLU A 232 21.34 -4.18 21.45
N ARG A 233 22.04 -4.00 20.32
CA ARG A 233 23.07 -4.95 19.86
C ARG A 233 24.05 -4.22 18.94
N GLY A 234 25.23 -3.97 19.48
CA GLY A 234 26.33 -3.29 18.82
C GLY A 234 26.84 -4.01 17.57
N ALA A 235 27.31 -3.17 16.64
CA ALA A 235 28.28 -3.41 15.57
C ALA A 235 28.61 -4.88 15.19
N ALA A 236 27.84 -5.44 14.26
CA ALA A 236 28.36 -6.36 13.25
C ALA A 236 27.48 -6.27 11.99
N ARG A 237 28.08 -5.96 10.83
CA ARG A 237 27.40 -5.97 9.53
C ARG A 237 26.79 -7.35 9.24
N PRO A 238 25.59 -7.40 8.66
CA PRO A 238 25.29 -8.44 7.67
C PRO A 238 24.85 -7.84 6.33
N ARG A 239 25.49 -8.34 5.27
CA ARG A 239 24.93 -8.41 3.92
C ARG A 239 23.64 -9.22 3.98
N GLY A 240 22.60 -8.77 3.28
CA GLY A 240 21.39 -9.57 3.03
C GLY A 240 20.08 -8.79 3.23
N SER A 241 19.68 -8.04 2.21
CA SER A 241 18.38 -7.35 2.10
C SER A 241 17.22 -8.34 1.88
N GLY A 242 16.92 -9.18 2.88
CA GLY A 242 15.85 -10.19 2.83
C GLY A 242 14.72 -9.98 3.85
N GLY A 243 15.04 -9.49 5.07
CA GLY A 243 14.09 -9.51 6.18
C GLY A 243 12.86 -8.60 6.05
N SER A 244 12.98 -7.48 5.33
CA SER A 244 11.86 -6.52 5.20
C SER A 244 10.79 -6.97 4.20
N ARG A 245 11.10 -7.88 3.27
CA ARG A 245 10.12 -8.41 2.29
C ARG A 245 9.23 -9.49 2.91
N GLU A 246 9.71 -10.26 3.86
CA GLU A 246 8.95 -11.35 4.51
C GLU A 246 7.98 -10.85 5.58
N ALA A 247 8.33 -9.78 6.32
CA ALA A 247 7.39 -9.14 7.24
C ALA A 247 6.23 -8.46 6.48
N ALA A 248 6.52 -7.85 5.31
CA ALA A 248 5.50 -7.25 4.43
C ALA A 248 4.58 -8.30 3.78
N GLN A 249 5.07 -9.53 3.56
CA GLN A 249 4.28 -10.68 3.07
C GLN A 249 3.26 -11.21 4.10
N ARG A 250 3.31 -10.75 5.36
CA ARG A 250 2.37 -11.15 6.43
C ARG A 250 1.15 -10.24 6.58
N SER A 251 1.07 -9.11 5.86
CA SER A 251 -0.11 -8.24 5.87
C SER A 251 -1.27 -8.88 5.09
N GLY A 252 -2.46 -8.90 5.70
CA GLY A 252 -3.70 -9.34 5.05
C GLY A 252 -3.98 -8.59 3.75
N VAL A 253 -3.55 -7.33 3.64
CA VAL A 253 -3.71 -6.49 2.43
C VAL A 253 -2.95 -7.06 1.24
N TRP A 254 -1.75 -7.62 1.45
CA TRP A 254 -0.97 -8.28 0.40
C TRP A 254 -1.66 -9.55 -0.13
N GLY A 255 -2.28 -10.33 0.77
CA GLY A 255 -3.07 -11.50 0.38
C GLY A 255 -4.26 -11.13 -0.52
N ILE A 256 -4.95 -10.04 -0.18
CA ILE A 256 -6.09 -9.53 -0.97
C ILE A 256 -5.60 -8.96 -2.31
N ALA A 257 -4.49 -8.22 -2.34
CA ALA A 257 -3.91 -7.69 -3.57
C ALA A 257 -3.45 -8.82 -4.51
N ARG A 258 -2.85 -9.89 -3.98
CA ARG A 258 -2.48 -11.09 -4.76
C ARG A 258 -3.72 -11.81 -5.30
N CYS A 259 -4.80 -11.88 -4.53
CA CYS A 259 -6.07 -12.44 -4.99
C CYS A 259 -6.67 -11.59 -6.13
N TRP A 260 -6.67 -10.27 -6.01
CA TRP A 260 -7.12 -9.36 -7.07
C TRP A 260 -6.30 -9.52 -8.35
N HIS A 261 -4.98 -9.60 -8.22
CA HIS A 261 -4.07 -9.88 -9.34
C HIS A 261 -4.48 -11.14 -10.11
N GLY A 262 -4.80 -12.24 -9.41
CA GLY A 262 -5.23 -13.49 -10.05
C GLY A 262 -6.59 -13.37 -10.76
N VAL A 263 -7.54 -12.62 -10.20
CA VAL A 263 -8.84 -12.34 -10.84
C VAL A 263 -8.65 -11.53 -12.12
N VAL A 264 -7.86 -10.46 -12.07
CA VAL A 264 -7.52 -9.63 -13.23
C VAL A 264 -6.84 -10.48 -14.30
N GLN A 265 -5.85 -11.27 -13.91
CA GLN A 265 -5.14 -12.16 -14.83
C GLN A 265 -6.11 -13.11 -15.55
N GLN A 266 -7.02 -13.75 -14.81
CA GLN A 266 -7.99 -14.69 -15.39
C GLN A 266 -8.96 -13.99 -16.36
N GLN A 267 -9.41 -12.78 -16.03
CA GLN A 267 -10.30 -12.00 -16.90
C GLN A 267 -9.60 -11.58 -18.19
N VAL A 268 -8.37 -11.08 -18.08
CA VAL A 268 -7.57 -10.69 -19.25
C VAL A 268 -7.24 -11.91 -20.11
N ARG A 269 -6.92 -13.06 -19.49
CA ARG A 269 -6.67 -14.30 -20.23
C ARG A 269 -7.89 -14.76 -21.03
N ARG A 270 -9.07 -14.81 -20.40
CA ARG A 270 -10.34 -15.14 -21.09
C ARG A 270 -10.62 -14.17 -22.24
N PHE A 271 -10.37 -12.88 -22.04
CA PHE A 271 -10.51 -11.88 -23.09
C PHE A 271 -9.54 -12.13 -24.26
N LEU A 272 -8.26 -12.41 -23.97
CA LEU A 272 -7.25 -12.64 -25.01
C LEU A 272 -7.51 -13.96 -25.77
N GLU A 273 -7.97 -15.00 -25.10
CA GLU A 273 -8.40 -16.27 -25.72
C GLU A 273 -9.60 -16.05 -26.67
N ALA A 274 -10.59 -15.24 -26.25
CA ALA A 274 -11.81 -15.02 -27.03
C ALA A 274 -11.66 -13.95 -28.14
N ALA A 275 -10.91 -12.88 -27.87
CA ALA A 275 -10.83 -11.70 -28.73
C ALA A 275 -9.47 -11.53 -29.41
N GLY A 276 -8.47 -12.38 -29.13
CA GLY A 276 -7.10 -12.23 -29.62
C GLY A 276 -6.93 -12.20 -31.14
N ARG A 277 -7.96 -12.59 -31.91
CA ARG A 277 -7.99 -12.51 -33.39
C ARG A 277 -9.12 -11.62 -33.93
N ALA A 278 -9.86 -10.95 -33.05
CA ALA A 278 -10.98 -10.11 -33.46
C ALA A 278 -10.49 -8.72 -33.93
N PRO A 279 -11.19 -8.09 -34.90
CA PRO A 279 -10.90 -6.71 -35.26
C PRO A 279 -11.08 -5.79 -34.05
N LYS A 280 -10.28 -4.72 -33.96
CA LYS A 280 -10.27 -3.75 -32.85
C LYS A 280 -9.91 -4.35 -31.48
N LEU A 281 -8.98 -5.30 -31.46
CA LEU A 281 -8.43 -5.90 -30.24
C LEU A 281 -8.00 -4.84 -29.22
N VAL A 282 -7.22 -3.84 -29.65
CA VAL A 282 -6.62 -2.83 -28.76
C VAL A 282 -7.67 -1.90 -28.15
N GLU A 283 -8.68 -1.48 -28.91
CA GLU A 283 -9.79 -0.68 -28.38
C GLU A 283 -10.55 -1.44 -27.28
N ARG A 284 -10.84 -2.72 -27.53
CA ARG A 284 -11.51 -3.60 -26.56
C ARG A 284 -10.64 -3.85 -25.34
N TYR A 285 -9.33 -4.03 -25.51
CA TYR A 285 -8.36 -4.15 -24.43
C TYR A 285 -8.32 -2.87 -23.57
N CYS A 286 -8.24 -1.69 -24.18
CA CYS A 286 -8.26 -0.41 -23.47
C CYS A 286 -9.60 -0.22 -22.72
N GLY A 287 -10.71 -0.69 -23.30
CA GLY A 287 -12.02 -0.72 -22.64
C GLY A 287 -12.03 -1.64 -21.41
N LEU A 288 -11.44 -2.83 -21.52
CA LEU A 288 -11.29 -3.76 -20.40
C LEU A 288 -10.40 -3.18 -19.29
N TYR A 289 -9.27 -2.58 -19.64
CA TYR A 289 -8.37 -1.90 -18.70
C TYR A 289 -9.09 -0.80 -17.93
N ARG A 290 -9.78 0.11 -18.62
CA ARG A 290 -10.55 1.19 -17.98
C ARG A 290 -11.66 0.64 -17.07
N ARG A 291 -12.31 -0.46 -17.44
CA ARG A 291 -13.32 -1.13 -16.61
C ARG A 291 -12.71 -1.69 -15.33
N LEU A 292 -11.62 -2.45 -15.45
CA LEU A 292 -10.95 -3.06 -14.30
C LEU A 292 -10.27 -2.03 -13.41
N ARG A 293 -9.76 -0.93 -13.96
CA ARG A 293 -9.25 0.22 -13.20
C ARG A 293 -10.36 0.85 -12.36
N ARG A 294 -11.51 1.17 -12.96
CA ARG A 294 -12.68 1.69 -12.23
C ARG A 294 -13.17 0.72 -11.15
N ALA A 295 -13.20 -0.58 -11.44
CA ALA A 295 -13.55 -1.59 -10.45
C ALA A 295 -12.55 -1.63 -9.28
N THR A 296 -11.25 -1.54 -9.57
CA THR A 296 -10.18 -1.47 -8.56
C THR A 296 -10.39 -0.27 -7.63
N GLU A 297 -10.66 0.91 -8.20
CA GLU A 297 -10.91 2.14 -7.43
C GLU A 297 -12.18 2.03 -6.58
N GLN A 298 -13.26 1.46 -7.12
CA GLN A 298 -14.53 1.29 -6.41
C GLN A 298 -14.44 0.28 -5.25
N LEU A 299 -13.63 -0.78 -5.40
CA LEU A 299 -13.51 -1.85 -4.42
C LEU A 299 -12.47 -1.53 -3.34
N PHE A 300 -11.31 -1.00 -3.74
CA PHE A 300 -10.14 -0.87 -2.85
C PHE A 300 -9.68 0.57 -2.61
N GLY A 301 -10.28 1.55 -3.30
CA GLY A 301 -9.87 2.96 -3.25
C GLY A 301 -8.58 3.25 -4.03
N GLN A 302 -8.01 4.43 -3.82
CA GLN A 302 -6.79 4.91 -4.51
C GLN A 302 -5.49 4.38 -3.87
N ARG A 303 -5.41 3.08 -3.62
CA ARG A 303 -4.24 2.45 -2.97
C ARG A 303 -3.29 1.87 -4.02
N ALA A 304 -2.02 2.29 -3.97
CA ALA A 304 -0.98 1.88 -4.91
C ALA A 304 -0.82 0.34 -5.02
N ALA A 305 -0.95 -0.40 -3.91
CA ALA A 305 -0.83 -1.86 -3.90
C ALA A 305 -1.83 -2.57 -4.85
N PHE A 306 -3.05 -2.05 -4.97
CA PHE A 306 -4.09 -2.65 -5.82
C PHE A 306 -3.98 -2.20 -7.29
N LEU A 307 -3.50 -0.98 -7.53
CA LEU A 307 -3.15 -0.52 -8.88
C LEU A 307 -1.95 -1.31 -9.43
N LEU A 308 -0.95 -1.61 -8.60
CA LEU A 308 0.15 -2.49 -8.97
C LEU A 308 -0.33 -3.93 -9.22
N ALA A 309 -1.28 -4.44 -8.42
CA ALA A 309 -1.87 -5.76 -8.63
C ALA A 309 -2.65 -5.84 -9.95
N LEU A 310 -3.35 -4.77 -10.33
CA LEU A 310 -4.01 -4.63 -11.64
C LEU A 310 -2.98 -4.72 -12.77
N GLY A 311 -1.94 -3.87 -12.76
CA GLY A 311 -0.90 -3.88 -13.80
C GLY A 311 -0.20 -5.23 -13.90
N ARG A 312 0.19 -5.83 -12.77
CA ARG A 312 0.77 -7.18 -12.74
C ARG A 312 -0.18 -8.24 -13.30
N GLY A 313 -1.49 -8.11 -13.08
CA GLY A 313 -2.49 -9.04 -13.59
C GLY A 313 -2.54 -9.06 -15.12
N PHE A 314 -2.56 -7.87 -15.73
CA PHE A 314 -2.45 -7.73 -17.18
C PHE A 314 -1.12 -8.26 -17.71
N ALA A 315 0.00 -7.89 -17.08
CA ALA A 315 1.33 -8.36 -17.45
C ALA A 315 1.43 -9.90 -17.42
N ALA A 316 0.94 -10.53 -16.35
CA ALA A 316 0.96 -11.97 -16.19
C ALA A 316 0.09 -12.71 -17.22
N ALA A 317 -1.02 -12.10 -17.67
CA ALA A 317 -1.83 -12.66 -18.74
C ALA A 317 -1.13 -12.57 -20.10
N LEU A 318 -0.45 -11.45 -20.38
CA LEU A 318 0.32 -11.26 -21.62
C LEU A 318 1.53 -12.20 -21.69
N LEU A 319 2.20 -12.45 -20.56
CA LEU A 319 3.31 -13.40 -20.47
C LEU A 319 2.91 -14.85 -20.76
N GLN A 320 1.63 -15.21 -20.55
CA GLN A 320 1.14 -16.56 -20.80
C GLN A 320 0.70 -16.77 -22.26
N LEU A 321 0.83 -15.76 -23.12
CA LEU A 321 0.45 -15.89 -24.53
C LEU A 321 1.45 -16.78 -25.29
N PRO A 322 0.97 -17.63 -26.20
CA PRO A 322 1.86 -18.32 -27.12
C PRO A 322 2.51 -17.30 -28.07
N PHE A 323 3.77 -17.57 -28.45
CA PHE A 323 4.59 -16.69 -29.30
C PHE A 323 3.87 -16.08 -30.53
N PRO A 324 3.16 -16.84 -31.39
CA PRO A 324 2.49 -16.25 -32.55
C PRO A 324 1.36 -15.27 -32.17
N THR A 325 0.66 -15.52 -31.06
CA THR A 325 -0.36 -14.60 -30.56
C THR A 325 0.28 -13.36 -29.95
N ALA A 326 1.39 -13.52 -29.23
CA ALA A 326 2.15 -12.41 -28.67
C ALA A 326 2.67 -11.45 -29.77
N LEU A 327 3.16 -11.98 -30.89
CA LEU A 327 3.54 -11.19 -32.07
C LEU A 327 2.36 -10.41 -32.65
N HIS A 328 1.24 -11.09 -32.91
CA HIS A 328 0.05 -10.45 -33.47
C HIS A 328 -0.48 -9.35 -32.55
N VAL A 329 -0.57 -9.62 -31.24
CA VAL A 329 -0.98 -8.61 -30.25
C VAL A 329 -0.02 -7.42 -30.29
N SER A 330 1.29 -7.65 -30.23
CA SER A 330 2.29 -6.55 -30.28
C SER A 330 2.13 -5.67 -31.52
N GLU A 331 1.92 -6.30 -32.68
CA GLU A 331 1.73 -5.60 -33.96
C GLU A 331 0.43 -4.77 -33.97
N GLN A 332 -0.68 -5.33 -33.47
CA GLN A 332 -1.94 -4.60 -33.37
C GLN A 332 -1.84 -3.39 -32.44
N PHE A 333 -1.12 -3.52 -31.31
CA PHE A 333 -0.87 -2.39 -30.41
C PHE A 333 -0.02 -1.30 -31.06
N ALA A 334 1.03 -1.66 -31.79
CA ALA A 334 1.85 -0.70 -32.52
C ALA A 334 1.04 0.04 -33.61
N ARG A 335 0.24 -0.68 -34.41
CA ARG A 335 -0.65 -0.10 -35.43
C ARG A 335 -1.70 0.83 -34.83
N TYR A 336 -2.32 0.43 -33.74
CA TYR A 336 -3.33 1.25 -33.09
C TYR A 336 -2.72 2.56 -32.58
N LEU A 337 -1.55 2.49 -31.97
CA LEU A 337 -0.86 3.66 -31.45
C LEU A 337 -0.41 4.60 -32.58
N ASP A 338 0.10 4.05 -33.70
CA ASP A 338 0.38 4.83 -34.92
C ASP A 338 -0.87 5.57 -35.44
N GLY A 339 -2.00 4.86 -35.56
CA GLY A 339 -3.27 5.49 -35.96
C GLY A 339 -3.73 6.59 -35.00
N GLN A 340 -3.60 6.39 -33.69
CA GLN A 340 -3.95 7.41 -32.70
C GLN A 340 -3.03 8.63 -32.75
N ILE A 341 -1.71 8.45 -32.96
CA ILE A 341 -0.78 9.58 -33.14
C ILE A 341 -1.17 10.40 -34.38
N GLN A 342 -1.54 9.73 -35.47
CA GLN A 342 -1.96 10.40 -36.69
C GLN A 342 -3.29 11.16 -36.53
N GLU A 343 -4.27 10.60 -35.81
CA GLU A 343 -5.56 11.24 -35.53
C GLU A 343 -5.45 12.42 -34.55
N LEU A 344 -4.54 12.33 -33.58
CA LEU A 344 -4.32 13.38 -32.57
C LEU A 344 -3.47 14.54 -33.12
N HIS A 345 -2.81 14.35 -34.26
CA HIS A 345 -2.01 15.37 -34.90
C HIS A 345 -2.89 16.58 -35.29
N GLY A 346 -2.66 17.73 -34.64
CA GLY A 346 -3.42 18.96 -34.84
C GLY A 346 -4.71 19.10 -34.01
N ALA A 347 -5.02 18.15 -33.12
CA ALA A 347 -6.19 18.22 -32.25
C ALA A 347 -5.92 18.98 -30.93
N ALA A 348 -6.81 19.91 -30.56
CA ALA A 348 -6.73 20.60 -29.26
C ALA A 348 -6.93 19.61 -28.08
N GLY A 349 -6.05 19.65 -27.10
CA GLY A 349 -6.09 18.75 -25.93
C GLY A 349 -5.53 17.33 -26.16
N ALA A 350 -4.73 17.14 -27.21
CA ALA A 350 -4.12 15.85 -27.55
C ALA A 350 -3.28 15.25 -26.41
N GLU A 351 -2.62 16.05 -25.57
CA GLU A 351 -1.79 15.58 -24.44
C GLU A 351 -2.57 14.71 -23.44
N ARG A 352 -3.68 15.22 -22.90
CA ARG A 352 -4.50 14.49 -21.92
C ARG A 352 -5.13 13.25 -22.53
N ARG A 353 -5.47 13.31 -23.82
CA ARG A 353 -6.06 12.20 -24.56
C ARG A 353 -5.02 11.10 -24.80
N LEU A 354 -3.80 11.50 -25.17
CA LEU A 354 -2.65 10.61 -25.34
C LEU A 354 -2.31 9.91 -24.01
N GLN A 355 -2.21 10.64 -22.90
CA GLN A 355 -1.96 10.03 -21.58
C GLN A 355 -2.98 8.93 -21.22
N GLN A 356 -4.26 9.15 -21.52
CA GLN A 356 -5.32 8.16 -21.28
C GLN A 356 -5.23 6.96 -22.21
N ILE A 357 -4.74 7.15 -23.45
CA ILE A 357 -4.55 6.08 -24.43
C ILE A 357 -3.32 5.24 -24.10
N LEU A 358 -2.24 5.86 -23.61
CA LEU A 358 -0.97 5.20 -23.31
C LEU A 358 -0.96 4.46 -21.99
N GLU A 359 -1.79 4.85 -21.03
CA GLU A 359 -1.82 4.23 -19.69
C GLU A 359 -1.89 2.68 -19.71
N PRO A 360 -2.72 2.01 -20.54
CA PRO A 360 -2.76 0.54 -20.62
C PRO A 360 -1.48 -0.08 -21.20
N PHE A 361 -0.69 0.68 -21.97
CA PHE A 361 0.52 0.20 -22.66
C PHE A 361 1.72 0.10 -21.71
N VAL A 362 1.74 0.89 -20.63
CA VAL A 362 2.81 0.88 -19.61
C VAL A 362 3.03 -0.52 -19.03
N VAL A 363 1.98 -1.37 -19.04
CA VAL A 363 2.04 -2.77 -18.59
C VAL A 363 3.06 -3.61 -19.37
N PHE A 364 3.40 -3.23 -20.61
CA PHE A 364 4.41 -3.94 -21.40
C PHE A 364 5.82 -3.76 -20.84
N GLY A 365 6.05 -2.74 -20.02
CA GLY A 365 7.36 -2.46 -19.44
C GLY A 365 7.91 -3.68 -18.68
N GLY A 366 9.10 -4.14 -19.09
CA GLY A 366 9.77 -5.30 -18.49
C GLY A 366 9.24 -6.68 -18.93
N LEU A 367 8.39 -6.75 -19.96
CA LEU A 367 7.97 -8.02 -20.59
C LEU A 367 8.79 -8.30 -21.86
N GLU A 368 8.94 -9.57 -22.23
CA GLU A 368 9.56 -9.94 -23.52
C GLU A 368 8.78 -9.38 -24.72
N LEU A 369 7.45 -9.25 -24.56
CA LEU A 369 6.56 -8.59 -25.52
C LEU A 369 6.99 -7.15 -25.86
N ALA A 370 7.72 -6.47 -24.97
CA ALA A 370 8.22 -5.12 -25.23
C ALA A 370 9.18 -5.08 -26.43
N HIS A 371 10.01 -6.11 -26.62
CA HIS A 371 10.93 -6.18 -27.77
C HIS A 371 10.18 -6.33 -29.10
N THR A 372 9.14 -7.17 -29.12
CA THR A 372 8.31 -7.35 -30.31
C THR A 372 7.47 -6.12 -30.58
N PHE A 373 6.94 -5.47 -29.54
CA PHE A 373 6.24 -4.20 -29.65
C PHE A 373 7.14 -3.10 -30.22
N GLU A 374 8.37 -2.93 -29.70
CA GLU A 374 9.35 -1.96 -30.20
C GLU A 374 9.68 -2.20 -31.68
N HIS A 375 9.86 -3.47 -32.08
CA HIS A 375 10.10 -3.83 -33.47
C HIS A 375 8.95 -3.41 -34.40
N PHE A 376 7.70 -3.67 -34.00
CA PHE A 376 6.54 -3.26 -34.79
C PHE A 376 6.25 -1.77 -34.71
N TYR A 377 6.57 -1.12 -33.59
CA TYR A 377 6.46 0.33 -33.45
C TYR A 377 7.35 1.06 -34.46
N ARG A 378 8.57 0.51 -34.68
CA ARG A 378 9.45 0.97 -35.76
C ARG A 378 8.84 0.77 -37.15
N CYS A 379 8.11 -0.33 -37.36
CA CYS A 379 7.74 -0.86 -38.69
C CYS A 379 6.24 -0.80 -39.02
N ALA A 380 5.41 -0.01 -38.32
CA ALA A 380 3.95 -0.16 -38.35
C ALA A 380 3.36 -0.01 -39.77
N ALA A 381 3.04 -1.16 -40.38
CA ALA A 381 2.53 -1.27 -41.75
C ALA A 381 1.00 -1.24 -41.80
N ARG A 382 0.43 -0.53 -42.77
CA ARG A 382 -0.99 -0.61 -43.14
C ARG A 382 -1.25 -1.86 -43.99
N GLU A 383 -2.35 -2.57 -43.77
CA GLU A 383 -2.73 -3.76 -44.57
C GLU A 383 -2.88 -3.40 -46.06
N PRO A 384 -2.54 -4.33 -46.97
CA PRO A 384 -2.86 -4.19 -48.39
C PRO A 384 -4.39 -4.24 -48.57
N GLY A 385 -4.94 -3.28 -49.32
CA GLY A 385 -6.33 -3.33 -49.77
C GLY A 385 -6.61 -4.61 -50.58
N PRO A 386 -7.88 -5.02 -50.72
CA PRO A 386 -8.24 -6.32 -51.29
C PRO A 386 -7.64 -6.52 -52.68
N ALA A 387 -7.05 -7.70 -52.90
CA ALA A 387 -6.45 -8.08 -54.17
C ALA A 387 -7.51 -8.10 -55.30
N PRO A 388 -7.18 -7.62 -56.51
CA PRO A 388 -8.06 -7.76 -57.66
C PRO A 388 -8.20 -9.25 -58.03
N SER A 389 -9.41 -9.63 -58.45
CA SER A 389 -9.78 -10.99 -58.85
C SER A 389 -8.90 -11.54 -59.98
N PRO A 390 -8.70 -12.87 -60.07
CA PRO A 390 -7.82 -13.46 -61.08
C PRO A 390 -8.53 -13.50 -62.43
N GLY A 391 -8.20 -12.56 -63.32
CA GLY A 391 -8.73 -12.56 -64.68
C GLY A 391 -8.49 -11.24 -65.39
N GLY A 392 -7.26 -10.97 -65.82
CA GLY A 392 -6.95 -9.82 -66.66
C GLY A 392 -5.44 -9.56 -66.74
N TRP A 393 -4.85 -9.91 -67.88
CA TRP A 393 -3.49 -9.52 -68.24
C TRP A 393 -3.43 -7.99 -68.41
N LEU A 394 -2.54 -7.31 -67.68
CA LEU A 394 -2.06 -5.93 -67.91
C LEU A 394 -0.78 -5.69 -67.06
N PRO A 395 0.06 -4.70 -67.39
CA PRO A 395 1.52 -4.80 -67.50
C PRO A 395 2.26 -4.50 -66.18
N ALA A 396 3.60 -4.48 -66.26
CA ALA A 396 4.58 -4.37 -65.17
C ALA A 396 4.13 -3.50 -63.97
N PRO A 397 4.42 -3.93 -62.73
CA PRO A 397 3.90 -3.28 -61.53
C PRO A 397 4.47 -1.87 -61.34
N ASP A 398 3.56 -0.90 -61.27
CA ASP A 398 3.81 0.50 -60.92
C ASP A 398 4.35 0.60 -59.48
N PRO A 399 5.49 1.27 -59.21
CA PRO A 399 6.05 1.40 -57.86
C PRO A 399 5.17 2.21 -56.89
N ALA A 400 4.10 2.86 -57.37
CA ALA A 400 3.16 3.64 -56.57
C ALA A 400 2.05 2.83 -55.86
N ARG A 401 2.00 1.50 -56.03
CA ARG A 401 0.91 0.65 -55.50
C ARG A 401 1.22 -0.14 -54.23
N TRP A 402 2.39 0.06 -53.63
CA TRP A 402 2.70 -0.49 -52.31
C TRP A 402 2.04 0.41 -51.25
N PRO A 403 1.21 -0.13 -50.32
CA PRO A 403 0.77 0.65 -49.18
C PRO A 403 2.04 1.09 -48.44
N ARG A 404 2.31 2.41 -48.37
CA ARG A 404 3.47 2.95 -47.68
C ARG A 404 3.50 2.37 -46.27
N ARG A 405 4.52 1.58 -45.99
CA ARG A 405 4.83 1.09 -44.64
C ARG A 405 5.37 2.31 -43.90
N HIS A 406 4.57 2.98 -43.10
CA HIS A 406 5.04 4.15 -42.36
C HIS A 406 5.96 3.67 -41.23
N TYR A 407 7.27 3.81 -41.43
CA TYR A 407 8.21 3.65 -40.33
C TYR A 407 8.06 4.82 -39.34
N LEU A 408 8.51 4.65 -38.09
CA LEU A 408 8.74 5.79 -37.17
C LEU A 408 9.60 6.86 -37.87
N GLY A 409 10.59 6.43 -38.65
CA GLY A 409 11.40 7.32 -39.49
C GLY A 409 10.59 8.11 -40.49
N ASP A 410 9.63 7.50 -41.19
CA ASP A 410 8.80 8.22 -42.16
C ASP A 410 7.90 9.24 -41.47
N ARG A 411 7.36 8.93 -40.27
CA ARG A 411 6.57 9.92 -39.52
C ARG A 411 7.41 11.13 -39.12
N LEU A 412 8.63 10.90 -38.65
CA LEU A 412 9.55 11.95 -38.22
C LEU A 412 10.07 12.77 -39.40
N LEU A 413 10.32 12.14 -40.55
CA LEU A 413 10.86 12.80 -41.74
C LEU A 413 9.77 13.49 -42.59
N GLU A 414 8.58 12.89 -42.75
CA GLU A 414 7.49 13.48 -43.53
C GLU A 414 6.76 14.61 -42.78
N ARG A 415 6.69 14.55 -41.43
CA ARG A 415 5.93 15.51 -40.61
C ARG A 415 6.79 16.37 -39.68
N GLY A 416 8.09 16.12 -39.62
CA GLY A 416 9.00 16.74 -38.64
C GLY A 416 8.83 16.16 -37.21
N PRO A 417 9.64 16.62 -36.24
CA PRO A 417 9.51 16.19 -34.85
C PRO A 417 8.15 16.64 -34.29
N SER A 418 7.23 15.70 -34.13
CA SER A 418 6.00 15.98 -33.39
C SER A 418 6.28 15.84 -31.89
N TRP A 419 5.93 16.84 -31.10
CA TRP A 419 5.98 16.77 -29.63
C TRP A 419 5.22 15.54 -29.08
N LEU A 420 4.26 15.01 -29.86
CA LEU A 420 3.53 13.76 -29.58
C LEU A 420 4.46 12.55 -29.49
N GLU A 421 5.44 12.42 -30.38
CA GLU A 421 6.43 11.32 -30.33
C GLU A 421 7.30 11.42 -29.07
N GLY A 422 7.72 12.63 -28.71
CA GLY A 422 8.41 12.89 -27.44
C GLY A 422 7.58 12.44 -26.23
N ALA A 423 6.30 12.83 -26.19
CA ALA A 423 5.39 12.46 -25.10
C ALA A 423 5.10 10.95 -25.02
N VAL A 424 5.06 10.25 -26.17
CA VAL A 424 4.94 8.79 -26.21
C VAL A 424 6.20 8.14 -25.63
N VAL A 425 7.37 8.62 -26.03
CA VAL A 425 8.66 8.07 -25.60
C VAL A 425 8.91 8.31 -24.11
N GLU A 426 8.50 9.45 -23.56
CA GLU A 426 8.56 9.72 -22.12
C GLU A 426 7.69 8.73 -21.31
N GLN A 427 6.47 8.45 -21.77
CA GLN A 427 5.52 7.61 -21.03
C GLN A 427 5.76 6.11 -21.24
N LEU A 428 6.14 5.70 -22.45
CA LEU A 428 6.40 4.32 -22.83
C LEU A 428 7.89 3.94 -22.82
N GLY A 429 8.76 4.79 -22.27
CA GLY A 429 10.20 4.52 -22.21
C GLY A 429 10.57 3.10 -21.74
N PRO A 430 9.97 2.58 -20.65
CA PRO A 430 10.20 1.20 -20.20
C PRO A 430 9.72 0.09 -21.16
N CYS A 431 8.87 0.43 -22.12
CA CYS A 431 8.35 -0.46 -23.16
C CYS A 431 9.25 -0.51 -24.42
N PHE A 432 10.34 0.25 -24.44
CA PHE A 432 11.34 0.26 -25.52
C PHE A 432 12.73 -0.17 -25.00
N PRO A 433 12.97 -1.49 -24.82
CA PRO A 433 14.24 -1.99 -24.27
C PRO A 433 15.47 -1.58 -25.07
N GLY A 434 15.37 -1.55 -26.41
CA GLY A 434 16.45 -1.14 -27.32
C GLY A 434 16.64 0.37 -27.38
N ARG A 435 15.74 1.15 -26.75
CA ARG A 435 15.71 2.61 -26.78
C ARG A 435 15.72 3.20 -28.20
N PHE A 436 15.19 2.47 -29.18
CA PHE A 436 15.23 2.90 -30.58
C PHE A 436 14.50 4.22 -30.81
N PRO A 437 13.26 4.42 -30.31
CA PRO A 437 12.58 5.71 -30.46
C PRO A 437 13.32 6.88 -29.80
N GLN A 438 13.93 6.64 -28.63
CA GLN A 438 14.75 7.62 -27.93
C GLN A 438 15.97 8.02 -28.77
N GLY A 439 16.67 7.04 -29.33
CA GLY A 439 17.83 7.26 -30.20
C GLY A 439 17.45 8.07 -31.44
N MET A 440 16.39 7.66 -32.16
CA MET A 440 15.95 8.36 -33.37
C MET A 440 15.54 9.81 -33.12
N LEU A 441 14.91 10.12 -31.98
CA LEU A 441 14.58 11.51 -31.61
C LEU A 441 15.83 12.31 -31.25
N SER A 442 16.83 11.68 -30.61
CA SER A 442 18.13 12.31 -30.32
C SER A 442 18.88 12.63 -31.62
N ASP A 443 18.98 11.65 -32.53
CA ASP A 443 19.66 11.79 -33.82
C ASP A 443 19.01 12.91 -34.67
N LEU A 444 17.67 13.00 -34.64
CA LEU A 444 16.94 14.05 -35.33
C LEU A 444 17.22 15.44 -34.72
N ALA A 445 17.22 15.55 -33.39
CA ALA A 445 17.53 16.80 -32.70
C ALA A 445 18.97 17.27 -32.96
N GLU A 446 19.93 16.33 -32.99
CA GLU A 446 21.32 16.61 -33.37
C GLU A 446 21.43 17.07 -34.83
N SER A 447 20.71 16.42 -35.75
CA SER A 447 20.67 16.82 -37.16
C SER A 447 20.09 18.23 -37.35
N GLU A 448 19.02 18.58 -36.64
CA GLU A 448 18.44 19.92 -36.69
C GLU A 448 19.39 21.00 -36.17
N GLU A 449 20.12 20.70 -35.10
CA GLU A 449 21.12 21.62 -34.55
C GLU A 449 22.30 21.82 -35.51
N LEU A 450 22.81 20.73 -36.11
CA LEU A 450 23.86 20.82 -37.13
C LEU A 450 23.40 21.60 -38.36
N GLN A 451 22.14 21.46 -38.76
CA GLN A 451 21.58 22.20 -39.87
C GLN A 451 21.46 23.70 -39.55
N ARG A 452 21.04 24.07 -38.33
CA ARG A 452 21.08 25.48 -37.87
C ARG A 452 22.49 26.05 -37.87
N GLN A 453 23.46 25.29 -37.39
CA GLN A 453 24.87 25.72 -37.37
C GLN A 453 25.40 25.93 -38.79
N PHE A 454 25.05 25.05 -39.73
CA PHE A 454 25.40 25.21 -41.13
C PHE A 454 24.74 26.43 -41.78
N GLU A 455 23.45 26.66 -41.52
CA GLU A 455 22.74 27.85 -42.00
C GLU A 455 23.35 29.15 -41.44
N LEU A 456 23.68 29.19 -40.15
CA LEU A 456 24.38 30.32 -39.54
C LEU A 456 25.76 30.54 -40.16
N PHE A 457 26.52 29.47 -40.42
CA PHE A 457 27.81 29.56 -41.09
C PHE A 457 27.67 30.12 -42.52
N GLN A 458 26.67 29.68 -43.29
CA GLN A 458 26.40 30.21 -44.63
C GLN A 458 26.03 31.69 -44.58
N LEU A 459 25.22 32.11 -43.61
CA LEU A 459 24.86 33.52 -43.40
C LEU A 459 26.08 34.37 -43.03
N GLN A 460 26.97 33.87 -42.16
CA GLN A 460 28.21 34.56 -41.79
C GLN A 460 29.15 34.72 -42.99
N GLU A 461 29.29 33.70 -43.83
CA GLU A 461 30.09 33.77 -45.05
C GLU A 461 29.51 34.77 -46.07
N GLN A 462 28.18 34.84 -46.21
CA GLN A 462 27.52 35.84 -47.04
C GLN A 462 27.75 37.27 -46.51
N ASP A 463 27.60 37.47 -45.21
CA ASP A 463 27.83 38.76 -44.57
C ASP A 463 29.28 39.22 -44.74
N ARG A 464 30.25 38.30 -44.58
CA ARG A 464 31.67 38.59 -44.83
C ARG A 464 31.96 39.02 -46.27
N ARG A 465 31.33 38.37 -47.25
CA ARG A 465 31.48 38.73 -48.68
C ARG A 465 30.83 40.07 -49.01
N LEU A 466 29.73 40.43 -48.36
CA LEU A 466 29.10 41.74 -48.52
C LEU A 466 29.98 42.85 -47.92
N LEU A 467 30.64 42.59 -46.79
CA LEU A 467 31.60 43.52 -46.18
C LEU A 467 32.89 43.70 -46.99
N GLU A 468 33.30 42.71 -47.78
CA GLU A 468 34.47 42.80 -48.68
C GLU A 468 34.16 43.59 -49.98
N LEU A 469 32.88 43.83 -50.31
CA LEU A 469 32.42 44.50 -51.54
C LEU A 469 31.89 45.93 -51.33
N GLY A 470 31.74 46.38 -50.08
CA GLY A 470 31.42 47.76 -49.70
C GLY A 470 32.65 48.48 -49.14
#